data_AF-A0A5A7MKE7-F1
#
_entry.id   AF-A0A5A7MKE7-F1
#
_cell.length_a   1.000
_cell.length_b   1.000
_cell.length_c   1.000
_cell.angle_alpha   90.00
_cell.angle_beta   90.00
_cell.angle_gamma   90.00
#
_symmetry.space_group_name_H-M   'P 1'
#
loop_
_entity.id
_entity.type
_entity.pdbx_description
1 polymer ?
#
loop_
_entity_poly.entity_id
_entity_poly.type
_entity_poly.pdbx_seq_one_letter_code
_entity_poly.pdbx_strand_id
1 'polypeptide(L)' 'MTDIELIAHHGGPAKFARLLGLTGAKGVRRVCNWKKRGIPAAVKVAFPTVFRLQFWPELASQPPSGQEAAHG' A
#
# COMPACT_ATOMS: atom_id res chain seq x y z
N MET A 1 -0.72 7.06 3.54
CA MET A 1 -1.34 5.81 4.01
C MET A 1 -0.27 4.74 4.05
N THR A 2 0.00 4.21 5.24
CA THR A 2 0.92 3.09 5.47
C THR A 2 0.24 1.75 5.17
N ASP A 3 1.02 0.68 5.02
CA ASP A 3 0.48 -0.67 4.86
C ASP A 3 -0.39 -1.10 6.07
N ILE A 4 -0.09 -0.62 7.28
CA ILE A 4 -0.89 -0.87 8.49
C ILE A 4 -2.27 -0.24 8.35
N GLU A 5 -2.31 1.04 7.97
CA GLU A 5 -3.54 1.79 7.76
C GLU A 5 -4.38 1.17 6.66
N LEU A 6 -3.75 0.73 5.56
CA LEU A 6 -4.43 0.04 4.47
C LEU A 6 -5.11 -1.25 4.95
N ILE A 7 -4.38 -2.09 5.69
CA ILE A 7 -4.93 -3.31 6.26
C ILE A 7 -6.09 -3.00 7.22
N ALA A 8 -5.97 -1.95 8.03
CA ALA A 8 -7.03 -1.53 8.95
C ALA A 8 -8.27 -1.03 8.20
N HIS A 9 -8.09 -0.20 7.16
CA HIS A 9 -9.14 0.33 6.30
C HIS A 9 -9.99 -0.77 5.65
N HIS A 10 -9.34 -1.86 5.22
CA HIS A 10 -10.04 -3.03 4.68
C HIS A 10 -10.70 -3.93 5.75
N GLY A 11 -10.77 -3.49 7.01
CA GLY A 11 -11.38 -4.23 8.12
C GLY A 11 -10.45 -5.23 8.80
N GLY A 12 -9.15 -4.98 8.74
CA GLY A 12 -8.12 -5.72 9.46
C GLY A 12 -7.58 -6.96 8.73
N PRO A 13 -6.62 -7.66 9.36
CA PRO A 13 -5.83 -8.71 8.71
C PRO A 13 -6.66 -9.87 8.14
N ALA A 14 -7.72 -10.26 8.83
CA ALA A 14 -8.57 -11.37 8.39
C ALA A 14 -9.37 -11.01 7.13
N LYS A 15 -9.97 -9.82 7.09
CA LYS A 15 -10.74 -9.36 5.93
C LYS A 15 -9.82 -9.03 4.75
N PHE A 16 -8.67 -8.43 5.01
CA PHE A 16 -7.64 -8.17 4.00
C PHE A 16 -7.08 -9.48 3.38
N ALA A 17 -6.81 -10.50 4.20
CA ALA A 17 -6.37 -11.81 3.69
C ALA A 17 -7.42 -12.44 2.75
N ARG A 18 -8.72 -12.35 3.10
CA ARG A 18 -9.81 -12.85 2.25
C ARG A 18 -9.89 -12.11 0.92
N LEU A 19 -9.68 -10.79 0.89
CA LEU A 19 -9.65 -10.01 -0.35
C LEU A 19 -8.53 -10.45 -1.30
N LEU A 20 -7.43 -10.96 -0.75
CA LEU A 20 -6.28 -11.45 -1.51
C LEU A 20 -6.33 -12.94 -1.83
N GLY A 21 -7.45 -13.63 -1.52
CA GLY A 21 -7.57 -15.07 -1.67
C GLY A 21 -6.65 -15.89 -0.74
N LEU A 22 -6.07 -15.25 0.28
CA LEU A 22 -5.23 -15.92 1.28
C LEU A 22 -6.11 -16.56 2.35
N THR A 23 -6.45 -17.84 2.17
CA THR A 23 -7.37 -18.55 3.05
C THR A 23 -6.69 -19.10 4.31
N GLY A 24 -7.50 -19.26 5.36
CA GLY A 24 -7.10 -19.87 6.63
C GLY A 24 -6.10 -19.08 7.47
N ALA A 25 -5.65 -19.70 8.57
CA ALA A 25 -4.77 -19.08 9.56
C ALA A 25 -3.40 -18.66 8.98
N LYS A 26 -2.90 -19.39 7.98
CA LYS A 26 -1.62 -19.06 7.31
C LYS A 26 -1.72 -17.72 6.56
N GLY A 27 -2.85 -17.45 5.89
CA GLY A 27 -3.10 -16.19 5.20
C GLY A 27 -3.16 -15.00 6.16
N VAL A 28 -3.94 -15.13 7.23
CA VAL A 28 -4.06 -14.07 8.26
C VAL A 28 -2.70 -13.79 8.91
N ARG A 29 -1.94 -14.83 9.27
CA ARG A 29 -0.61 -14.66 9.87
C ARG A 29 0.37 -13.95 8.92
N ARG A 30 0.28 -14.22 7.61
CA ARG A 30 1.07 -13.51 6.60
C ARG A 30 0.74 -12.01 6.59
N VAL A 31 -0.54 -11.64 6.62
CA VAL A 31 -0.96 -10.23 6.68
C VAL A 31 -0.53 -9.56 8.00
N CYS A 32 -0.63 -10.25 9.13
CA CYS A 32 -0.11 -9.74 10.40
C CYS A 32 1.40 -9.44 10.35
N ASN A 33 2.18 -10.27 9.64
CA ASN A 33 3.61 -10.01 9.44
C ASN A 33 3.86 -8.77 8.55
N TRP A 34 3.01 -8.54 7.54
CA TRP A 34 3.12 -7.35 6.68
C TRP A 34 2.90 -6.04 7.44
N LYS A 35 2.11 -6.03 8.51
CA LYS A 35 1.99 -4.85 9.38
C LYS A 35 3.33 -4.40 9.96
N LYS A 36 4.30 -5.31 10.10
CA LYS A 36 5.65 -5.01 10.63
C LYS A 36 6.71 -4.86 9.54
N ARG A 37 6.59 -5.64 8.46
CA ARG A 37 7.62 -5.78 7.41
C ARG A 37 7.30 -5.04 6.11
N GLY A 38 6.08 -4.51 6.00
CA GLY A 38 5.52 -4.01 4.76
C GLY A 38 4.90 -5.13 3.91
N ILE A 39 3.98 -4.73 3.03
CA ILE A 39 3.35 -5.59 2.03
C ILE A 39 4.32 -5.73 0.84
N PRO A 40 4.63 -6.96 0.38
CA PRO A 40 5.53 -7.17 -0.74
C PRO A 40 5.06 -6.46 -2.01
N ALA A 41 5.97 -5.83 -2.76
CA ALA A 41 5.65 -5.12 -4.00
C ALA A 41 4.93 -6.02 -5.03
N ALA A 42 5.35 -7.28 -5.14
CA ALA A 42 4.69 -8.26 -6.01
C ALA A 42 3.19 -8.47 -5.67
N VAL A 43 2.82 -8.40 -4.39
CA VAL A 43 1.41 -8.48 -3.97
C VAL A 43 0.65 -7.22 -4.39
N LYS A 44 1.27 -6.04 -4.30
CA LYS A 44 0.65 -4.78 -4.72
C LYS A 44 0.35 -4.78 -6.22
N VAL A 45 1.29 -5.28 -7.02
CA VAL A 45 1.15 -5.43 -8.48
C VAL A 45 0.12 -6.49 -8.85
N ALA A 46 0.07 -7.61 -8.13
CA ALA A 46 -0.86 -8.71 -8.42
C ALA A 46 -2.32 -8.39 -8.07
N PHE A 47 -2.57 -7.49 -7.11
CA PHE A 47 -3.92 -7.14 -6.65
C PHE A 47 -4.23 -5.65 -6.86
N PRO A 48 -4.09 -5.13 -8.09
CA PRO A 48 -4.17 -3.70 -8.33
C PRO A 48 -5.52 -3.12 -7.92
N THR A 49 -6.62 -3.88 -7.88
CA THR A 49 -7.94 -3.40 -7.42
C THR A 49 -8.02 -3.22 -5.90
N VAL A 50 -7.31 -4.03 -5.12
CA VAL A 50 -7.22 -3.89 -3.65
C VAL A 50 -6.32 -2.70 -3.30
N PHE A 51 -5.27 -2.50 -4.09
CA PHE A 51 -4.32 -1.40 -3.93
C PHE A 51 -4.65 -0.17 -4.79
N ARG A 52 -5.72 -0.21 -5.60
CA ARG A 52 -6.29 0.93 -6.35
C ARG A 52 -7.04 1.82 -5.38
N LEU A 53 -6.27 2.42 -4.49
CA LEU A 53 -6.42 3.82 -4.19
C LEU A 53 -5.74 4.55 -5.37
N GLN A 54 -6.48 4.71 -6.46
CA GLN A 54 -6.06 5.58 -7.56
C GLN A 54 -5.86 6.99 -6.99
N PHE A 55 -4.69 7.59 -7.27
CA PHE A 55 -4.29 8.96 -6.93
C PHE A 55 -4.02 9.22 -5.43
N TRP A 56 -2.74 9.16 -5.09
CA TRP A 56 -2.15 10.00 -4.07
C TRP A 56 -1.98 11.41 -4.67
N PRO A 57 -2.90 12.38 -4.45
CA PRO A 57 -2.74 13.74 -4.99
C PRO A 57 -1.47 14.42 -4.45
N GLU A 58 -0.97 13.99 -3.30
CA GLU A 58 0.15 14.65 -2.62
C GLU A 58 1.54 14.43 -3.28
N LEU A 59 1.65 13.53 -4.28
CA LEU A 59 2.82 13.43 -5.17
C LEU A 59 2.58 14.14 -6.50
N ALA A 60 1.32 14.30 -6.91
CA ALA A 60 0.96 15.11 -8.07
C ALA A 60 1.04 16.62 -7.79
N SER A 61 1.11 17.03 -6.52
CA SER A 61 1.26 18.42 -6.07
C SER A 61 2.71 18.86 -5.82
N GLN A 62 3.73 18.08 -6.15
CA GLN A 62 5.08 18.63 -6.20
C GLN A 62 5.22 19.43 -7.50
N PRO A 63 5.37 20.76 -7.48
CA PRO A 63 5.82 21.47 -8.67
C PRO A 63 7.17 20.85 -9.09
N PRO A 64 7.45 20.71 -10.40
CA PRO A 64 8.77 20.27 -10.82
C PRO A 64 9.75 21.20 -10.13
N SER A 65 10.65 20.63 -9.33
CA SER A 65 11.74 21.36 -8.68
C SER A 65 12.73 21.76 -9.78
N GLY A 66 12.28 22.64 -10.66
CA GLY A 66 13.07 23.47 -11.55
C GLY A 66 13.37 24.75 -10.79
N GLN A 67 14.26 24.65 -9.82
CA GLN A 67 15.09 25.78 -9.43
C GLN A 67 16.54 25.31 -9.55
N GLU A 68 16.99 25.18 -10.81
CA GLU A 68 18.36 25.57 -11.11
C GLU A 68 18.46 27.07 -10.81
N ALA A 69 18.97 27.39 -9.62
CA ALA A 69 19.49 28.69 -9.32
C ALA A 69 20.78 28.90 -10.14
N ALA A 70 20.61 29.30 -11.40
CA ALA A 70 21.64 30.03 -12.13
C ALA A 70 21.51 31.51 -11.73
N HIS A 71 22.23 31.92 -10.70
CA HIS A 71 22.59 33.33 -10.52
C HIS A 71 24.01 33.51 -11.06
N GLY A 72 24.12 34.38 -12.05
CA GLY A 72 25.38 34.83 -12.65
C GLY A 72 26.12 35.88 -11.82
#